data_AF-F5NS31-F1
#
_entry.id   AF-F5NS31-F1
#
_cell.length_a   1.000
_cell.length_b   1.000
_cell.length_c   1.000
_cell.angle_alpha   90.00
_cell.angle_beta   90.00
_cell.angle_gamma   90.00
#
_symmetry.space_group_name_H-M   'P 1'
#
loop_
_entity.id
_entity.type
_entity.pdbx_description
1 polymer ?
#
loop_
_entity_poly.entity_id
_entity_poly.type
_entity_poly.pdbx_seq_one_letter_code
_entity_poly.pdbx_strand_id
1 'polypeptide(L)' 'MLIGYVRVSTNDQNTDLQRNAFICAGSELIVERMGSWPEVVMA' A
#
# COMPACT_ATOMS: atom_id res chain seq x y z
N MET A 1 -8.51 15.87 -0.18
CA MET A 1 -7.30 15.04 -0.01
C MET A 1 -7.67 13.72 0.66
N LEU A 2 -8.07 12.74 -0.15
CA LEU A 2 -8.27 11.35 0.29
C LEU A 2 -6.97 10.58 0.09
N ILE A 3 -6.46 9.94 1.14
CA ILE A 3 -5.21 9.20 1.11
C ILE A 3 -5.48 7.75 1.49
N GLY A 4 -5.16 6.82 0.59
CA GLY A 4 -5.21 5.39 0.81
C GLY A 4 -3.91 4.86 1.42
N TYR A 5 -4.03 3.89 2.33
CA TYR A 5 -2.87 3.20 2.91
C TYR A 5 -3.03 1.69 2.73
N VAL A 6 -2.11 1.09 1.98
CA VAL A 6 -2.04 -0.35 1.72
C VAL A 6 -0.92 -0.93 2.57
N ARG A 7 -1.21 -2.00 3.31
CA ARG A 7 -0.18 -2.73 4.05
C ARG A 7 -0.35 -4.23 3.85
N VAL A 8 0.77 -4.90 3.62
CA VAL A 8 0.84 -6.36 3.58
C VAL A 8 1.92 -6.83 4.54
N SER A 9 1.68 -7.94 5.23
CA SER A 9 2.60 -8.61 6.14
C SER A 9 3.52 -9.60 5.41
N THR A 10 3.11 -10.11 4.25
CA THR A 10 3.90 -11.05 3.42
C THR A 10 3.74 -10.72 1.93
N ASN A 11 4.69 -11.15 1.10
CA ASN A 11 4.72 -10.85 -0.34
C ASN A 11 3.58 -11.51 -1.12
N ASP A 12 2.98 -12.56 -0.56
CA ASP A 12 1.91 -13.32 -1.20
C ASP A 12 0.53 -12.65 -1.05
N GLN A 13 0.44 -11.55 -0.29
CA GLN A 13 -0.81 -10.79 -0.16
C GLN A 13 -0.98 -9.84 -1.33
N ASN A 14 -2.15 -9.87 -1.95
CA ASN A 14 -2.46 -9.11 -3.16
C ASN A 14 -2.65 -7.61 -2.85
N THR A 15 -1.59 -6.83 -3.05
CA THR A 15 -1.60 -5.36 -2.94
C THR A 15 -2.47 -4.69 -3.99
N ASP A 16 -2.59 -5.28 -5.19
CA ASP A 16 -3.33 -4.70 -6.30
C ASP A 16 -4.83 -4.60 -6.01
N LEU A 17 -5.39 -5.61 -5.33
CA LEU A 17 -6.79 -5.57 -4.91
C LEU A 17 -7.06 -4.42 -3.93
N GLN A 18 -6.16 -4.22 -2.95
CA GLN A 18 -6.28 -3.13 -1.98
C GLN A 18 -6.10 -1.77 -2.64
N ARG A 19 -5.14 -1.64 -3.55
CA ARG A 19 -4.92 -0.43 -4.34
C ARG A 19 -6.14 -0.07 -5.19
N ASN A 20 -6.72 -1.04 -5.89
CA ASN A 20 -7.91 -0.83 -6.72
C ASN A 20 -9.12 -0.36 -5.91
N ALA A 21 -9.28 -0.84 -4.67
CA ALA A 21 -10.32 -0.33 -3.78
C ALA A 21 -10.15 1.17 -3.47
N PHE A 22 -8.91 1.63 -3.24
CA PHE A 22 -8.63 3.05 -3.00
C PHE A 22 -8.81 3.92 -4.26
N ILE A 23 -8.48 3.39 -5.45
CA ILE A 23 -8.76 4.05 -6.73
C ILE A 23 -10.26 4.23 -6.92
N CYS A 24 -11.05 3.17 -6.69
CA CYS A 24 -12.53 3.25 -6.77
C CYS A 24 -13.12 4.22 -5.74
N ALA A 25 -12.50 4.37 -4.58
CA ALA A 25 -12.90 5.33 -3.56
C ALA A 25 -12.49 6.78 -3.87
N GLY A 26 -11.78 7.03 -4.98
CA GLY A 26 -11.33 8.37 -5.38
C GLY A 26 -10.15 8.90 -4.55
N SER A 27 -9.27 8.01 -4.07
CA SER A 27 -8.08 8.43 -3.32
C SER A 27 -7.10 9.15 -4.24
N GLU A 28 -6.66 10.35 -3.83
CA GLU A 28 -5.75 11.22 -4.57
C GLU A 28 -4.29 10.75 -4.43
N LEU A 29 -3.97 10.05 -3.33
CA LEU A 29 -2.65 9.47 -3.05
C LEU A 29 -2.82 8.09 -2.42
N ILE A 30 -2.00 7.13 -2.82
CA ILE A 30 -1.98 5.78 -2.23
C ILE A 30 -0.55 5.47 -1.77
N VAL A 31 -0.40 5.12 -0.50
CA VAL A 31 0.89 4.77 0.12
C VAL A 31 0.88 3.27 0.44
N GLU A 32 1.90 2.55 0.01
CA GLU A 32 2.02 1.10 0.19
C GLU A 32 3.19 0.76 1.14
N ARG A 33 3.01 -0.20 2.05
CA ARG A 33 4.07 -0.65 2.96
C ARG A 33 4.08 -2.16 3.14
N MET A 34 5.25 -2.76 2.95
CA MET A 34 5.49 -4.17 3.26
C MET A 34 5.93 -4.33 4.71
N GLY A 35 5.36 -5.31 5.40
CA GLY A 35 5.43 -5.51 6.85
C GLY A 35 6.61 -6.35 7.32
N SER A 36 7.49 -6.78 6.42
CA SER A 36 8.69 -7.57 6.76
C SER A 36 9.80 -6.66 7.27
N TRP A 37 9.66 -6.14 8.50
CA TRP A 37 10.69 -5.37 9.22
C TRP A 37 11.18 -4.10 8.47
N PRO A 38 11.88 -3.15 9.13
CA PRO A 38 12.39 -1.99 8.42
C PRO A 38 13.67 -2.40 7.68
N GLU A 39 13.57 -2.83 6.42
CA GLU A 39 14.69 -2.60 5.52
C GLU A 39 14.76 -1.10 5.25
N VAL A 40 15.71 -0.45 5.90
CA VAL A 40 16.12 0.91 5.57
C VAL A 40 16.75 0.85 4.18
N VAL A 41 15.95 1.00 3.13
CA VAL A 41 16.46 1.26 1.78
C VAL A 41 16.81 2.74 1.73
N MET A 42 18.09 3.05 1.93
CA MET A 42 18.67 4.35 1.63
C MET A 42 18.98 4.40 0.14
N ALA A 43 18.27 5.32 -0.53
CA ALA A 43 18.49 5.88 -1.88
C ALA A 43 18.60 4.89 -3.06
#